data_AF-A0A662I5M8-F1
#
_entry.id   AF-A0A662I5M8-F1
#
_cell.length_a   1.000
_cell.length_b   1.000
_cell.length_c   1.000
_cell.angle_alpha   90.00
_cell.angle_beta   90.00
_cell.angle_gamma   90.00
#
_symmetry.space_group_name_H-M   'P 1'
#
loop_
_entity.id
_entity.type
_entity.pdbx_description
1 polymer ?
#
loop_
_entity_poly.entity_id
_entity_poly.type
_entity_poly.pdbx_seq_one_letter_code
_entity_poly.pdbx_strand_id
1 'polypeptide(L)' 'MNVEKHYSVSKVAEIFSVHPMTVKKWIKEGKIRAITTPGGRYRIPESEIRRLMGETTTKEKSSEK' A
#
# COMPACT_ATOMS: atom_id res chain seq x y z
N MET A 1 10.13 -9.62 -19.96
CA MET A 1 9.96 -9.90 -18.51
C MET A 1 9.50 -8.61 -17.85
N ASN A 2 8.22 -8.50 -17.50
CA ASN A 2 7.75 -7.31 -16.77
C ASN A 2 8.28 -7.38 -15.34
N VAL A 3 9.18 -6.48 -14.99
CA VAL A 3 9.73 -6.37 -13.64
C VAL A 3 8.73 -5.56 -12.81
N GLU A 4 7.88 -6.23 -12.03
CA GLU A 4 6.93 -5.55 -11.17
C GLU A 4 7.68 -4.79 -10.06
N LYS A 5 7.40 -3.49 -9.91
CA LYS A 5 8.03 -2.67 -8.88
C LYS A 5 7.43 -2.97 -7.52
N HIS A 6 8.29 -3.02 -6.51
CA HIS A 6 7.93 -3.34 -5.15
C HIS A 6 8.32 -2.20 -4.21
N TYR A 7 7.34 -1.70 -3.47
CA TYR A 7 7.50 -0.55 -2.59
C TYR A 7 7.63 -0.99 -1.14
N SER A 8 8.39 -0.24 -0.35
CA SER A 8 8.45 -0.43 1.09
C SER A 8 7.18 0.11 1.75
N VAL A 9 6.90 -0.36 2.96
CA VAL A 9 5.80 0.17 3.80
C VAL A 9 5.88 1.68 3.94
N SER A 10 7.08 2.24 4.18
CA SER A 10 7.26 3.68 4.31
C SER A 10 6.90 4.42 3.03
N LYS A 11 7.28 3.88 1.86
CA LYS A 11 6.97 4.52 0.59
C LYS A 11 5.48 4.49 0.28
N VAL A 12 4.80 3.40 0.62
CA VAL A 12 3.34 3.30 0.51
C VAL A 12 2.66 4.26 1.48
N ALA A 13 3.18 4.40 2.70
CA ALA A 13 2.66 5.33 3.69
C ALA A 13 2.74 6.79 3.20
N GLU A 14 3.84 7.18 2.56
CA GLU A 14 3.97 8.49 1.89
C GLU A 14 2.93 8.68 0.79
N ILE A 15 2.77 7.68 -0.10
CA ILE A 15 1.82 7.75 -1.23
C ILE A 15 0.38 7.95 -0.74
N PHE A 16 -0.03 7.22 0.29
CA PHE A 16 -1.37 7.32 0.85
C PHE A 16 -1.52 8.43 1.91
N SER A 17 -0.44 9.15 2.24
CA SER A 17 -0.41 10.14 3.32
C SER A 17 -0.97 9.59 4.65
N VAL A 18 -0.57 8.35 4.98
CA VAL A 18 -0.96 7.66 6.23
C VAL A 18 0.26 7.29 7.04
N HIS A 19 0.06 6.93 8.31
CA HIS A 19 1.15 6.41 9.13
C HIS A 19 1.58 5.00 8.65
N PRO A 20 2.88 4.65 8.65
CA PRO A 20 3.36 3.31 8.24
C PRO A 20 2.72 2.16 9.03
N MET A 21 2.28 2.42 10.26
CA MET A 21 1.56 1.44 11.07
C MET A 21 0.18 1.10 10.49
N THR A 22 -0.49 2.07 9.86
CA THR A 22 -1.75 1.87 9.14
C THR A 22 -1.54 0.92 7.96
N VAL A 23 -0.45 1.12 7.20
CA VAL A 23 -0.09 0.21 6.09
C VAL A 23 0.21 -1.20 6.60
N LYS A 24 0.95 -1.35 7.71
CA LYS A 24 1.17 -2.67 8.34
C LYS A 24 -0.13 -3.32 8.80
N LYS A 25 -1.07 -2.52 9.33
CA LYS A 25 -2.40 -2.99 9.75
C LYS A 25 -3.20 -3.49 8.54
N TRP A 26 -3.19 -2.77 7.43
CA TRP A 26 -3.84 -3.20 6.20
C TRP A 26 -3.27 -4.52 5.65
N ILE A 27 -1.96 -4.72 5.73
CA ILE A 27 -1.30 -5.98 5.37
C ILE A 27 -1.77 -7.12 6.30
N LYS A 28 -1.77 -6.89 7.61
CA LYS A 28 -2.23 -7.88 8.60
C LYS A 28 -3.72 -8.23 8.46
N GLU A 29 -4.55 -7.26 8.09
CA GLU A 29 -5.98 -7.43 7.83
C GLU A 29 -6.26 -8.05 6.45
N GLY A 30 -5.23 -8.29 5.63
CA GLY A 30 -5.41 -8.84 4.28
C GLY A 30 -6.03 -7.86 3.27
N LYS A 31 -6.12 -6.56 3.61
CA LYS A 31 -6.61 -5.50 2.70
C LYS A 31 -5.63 -5.21 1.57
N ILE A 32 -4.34 -5.46 1.81
CA ILE A 32 -3.24 -5.21 0.89
C ILE A 32 -2.35 -6.45 0.84
N ARG A 33 -2.13 -6.96 -0.36
CA ARG A 33 -1.13 -8.01 -0.60
C ARG A 33 0.27 -7.42 -0.45
N ALA A 34 1.10 -8.09 0.35
CA ALA A 34 2.51 -7.77 0.48
C ALA A 34 3.33 -9.06 0.45
N ILE A 35 4.52 -8.96 -0.10
CA ILE A 35 5.52 -10.02 -0.13
C ILE A 35 6.50 -9.76 1.01
N THR A 36 6.82 -10.81 1.75
CA THR A 36 7.83 -10.75 2.81
C THR A 36 9.18 -11.14 2.20
N THR A 37 10.17 -10.26 2.32
CA THR A 37 11.53 -10.61 1.93
C THR A 37 12.13 -11.60 2.94
N PRO A 38 13.19 -12.36 2.58
CA PRO A 38 13.87 -13.26 3.51
C PRO A 38 14.34 -12.59 4.82
N GLY A 39 14.54 -11.27 4.80
CA GLY A 39 14.87 -10.46 6.00
C GLY A 39 13.65 -9.91 6.77
N GLY A 40 12.44 -10.42 6.55
CA GLY A 40 11.24 -10.07 7.31
C GLY A 40 10.62 -8.71 6.98
N ARG A 41 11.02 -8.07 5.87
CA ARG A 41 10.47 -6.76 5.46
C ARG A 41 9.34 -6.95 4.47
N TYR A 42 8.27 -6.17 4.64
CA TYR A 42 7.17 -6.15 3.67
C TYR A 42 7.51 -5.33 2.44
N ARG A 43 7.12 -5.88 1.29
CA ARG A 43 7.22 -5.28 -0.04
C ARG A 43 5.87 -5.36 -0.72
N ILE A 44 5.31 -4.20 -1.03
CA ILE A 44 3.97 -4.08 -1.62
C ILE A 44 4.14 -3.90 -3.13
N PRO A 45 3.55 -4.77 -3.97
CA PRO A 45 3.65 -4.65 -5.41
C PRO A 45 2.92 -3.39 -5.92
N GLU A 46 3.42 -2.81 -7.00
CA GLU A 46 2.84 -1.61 -7.62
C GLU A 46 1.37 -1.81 -7.99
N SER A 47 1.01 -3.00 -8.48
CA SER A 47 -0.37 -3.35 -8.86
C SER A 47 -1.34 -3.15 -7.70
N GLU A 48 -0.91 -3.45 -6.47
CA GLU A 48 -1.76 -3.32 -5.29
C GLU A 48 -1.91 -1.86 -4.86
N ILE A 49 -0.86 -1.05 -5.01
CA ILE A 49 -0.92 0.39 -4.78
C ILE A 49 -1.89 1.03 -5.77
N ARG A 50 -1.80 0.68 -7.06
CA ARG A 50 -2.71 1.16 -8.10
C ARG A 50 -4.16 0.76 -7.83
N ARG A 51 -4.40 -0.49 -7.40
CA ARG A 51 -5.73 -0.97 -6.97
C ARG A 51 -6.32 -0.11 -5.85
N LEU A 52 -5.51 0.21 -4.84
CA LEU A 52 -5.95 1.01 -3.68
C LEU A 52 -6.09 2.51 -3.97
N MET A 53 -5.32 3.05 -4.93
CA MET A 53 -5.49 4.43 -5.40
C MET A 53 -6.79 4.63 -6.16
N GLY A 54 -7.54 3.57 -6.45
CA GLY A 54 -8.91 3.70 -6.93
C GLY A 54 -9.04 3.84 -8.44
N GLU A 55 -8.32 3.03 -9.23
CA GLU A 55 -8.80 2.68 -10.59
C GLU A 55 -10.15 1.91 -10.55
N THR A 56 -10.75 1.74 -9.37
CA THR A 56 -12.16 1.39 -9.17
C THR A 56 -12.82 2.35 -8.16
N THR A 57 -13.41 3.44 -8.67
CA THR A 57 -14.61 4.14 -8.19
C THR A 57 -14.97 4.06 -6.68
N THR A 58 -14.68 5.12 -5.90
CA THR A 58 -15.67 5.84 -5.04
C THR A 58 -15.03 7.05 -4.32
N LYS A 59 -15.77 8.17 -4.29
CA LYS A 59 -15.49 9.41 -3.57
C LYS A 59 -15.36 9.20 -2.05
N GLU A 60 -14.72 10.19 -1.41
CA GLU A 60 -14.86 10.66 -0.01
C GLU A 60 -13.56 10.71 0.80
N LYS A 61 -12.81 11.80 0.63
CA LYS A 61 -12.34 12.56 1.80
C LYS A 61 -12.77 14.02 1.63
N SER A 62 -13.97 14.27 2.15
CA SER A 62 -14.29 15.56 2.75
C SER A 62 -13.40 15.78 3.99
N SER A 63 -13.02 17.03 4.21
CA SER A 63 -12.60 17.69 5.46
C SER A 63 -11.42 17.13 6.27
N GLU A 64 -10.32 17.88 6.31
CA GLU A 64 -9.97 18.83 7.40
C GLU A 64 -8.56 19.34 7.05
N LYS A 65 -8.25 20.62 6.84
CA LYS A 65 -8.71 21.88 7.42
C LYS A 65 -8.33 23.03 6.47
#